data_AF-A0A8J3NAU9-F1
#
_entry.id   AF-A0A8J3NAU9-F1
#
_cell.length_a   1.000
_cell.length_b   1.000
_cell.length_c   1.000
_cell.angle_alpha   90.00
_cell.angle_beta   90.00
_cell.angle_gamma   90.00
#
_symmetry.space_group_name_H-M   'P 1'
#
loop_
_entity.id
_entity.type
_entity.pdbx_description
1 polymer ?
#
loop_
_entity_poly.entity_id
_entity_poly.type
_entity_poly.pdbx_seq_one_letter_code
_entity_poly.pdbx_strand_id
1 'polypeptide(L)'
;MKVNLGWRMQTVKALTVPKRGILVSEGEEVNWGKLFPSGFRPLPRRWVVERTFSLLVRFRRLCRDHEGLPQSSEAFIMLAASARMLTRLTPPLPS
;
A
#
# COMPACT_ATOMS: atom_id res chain seq x y z
N MET A 1 34.30 6.51 22.47
CA MET A 1 34.36 6.55 23.95
C MET A 1 32.91 6.62 24.45
N LYS A 2 32.38 5.58 25.12
CA LYS A 2 31.01 5.59 25.66
C LYS A 2 31.03 6.16 27.07
N VAL A 3 30.26 7.22 27.31
CA VAL A 3 30.09 7.82 28.65
C VAL A 3 28.92 7.10 29.33
N ASN A 4 29.19 6.46 30.46
CA ASN A 4 28.17 5.78 31.27
C ASN A 4 27.61 6.78 32.28
N LEU A 5 26.34 7.16 32.12
CA LEU A 5 25.68 8.25 32.85
C LEU A 5 25.21 7.85 34.27
N GLY A 6 25.62 6.70 34.82
CA GLY A 6 25.28 6.29 36.19
C GLY A 6 23.82 5.85 36.42
N TRP A 7 23.00 5.76 35.37
CA TRP A 7 21.63 5.27 35.48
C TRP A 7 21.58 3.75 35.40
N ARG A 8 20.82 3.13 36.30
CA ARG A 8 20.54 1.70 36.30
C ARG A 8 19.21 1.45 35.60
N MET A 9 19.26 0.81 34.43
CA MET A 9 18.06 0.45 33.70
C MET A 9 17.37 -0.74 34.40
N GLN A 10 16.07 -0.65 34.64
CA GLN A 10 15.25 -1.75 35.13
C GLN A 10 14.11 -1.99 34.14
N THR A 11 13.89 -3.25 33.79
CA THR A 11 12.86 -3.65 32.83
C THR A 11 11.57 -3.91 33.57
N VAL A 12 10.59 -3.02 33.40
CA VAL A 12 9.26 -3.16 34.00
C VAL A 12 8.33 -3.83 32.98
N LYS A 13 7.57 -4.85 33.42
CA LYS A 13 6.54 -5.53 32.60
C LYS A 13 5.46 -4.52 32.22
N ALA A 14 5.36 -4.16 30.93
CA ALA A 14 4.27 -3.32 30.45
C ALA A 14 2.95 -4.12 30.48
N LEU A 15 1.90 -3.54 31.07
CA LEU A 15 0.55 -4.12 31.16
C LEU A 15 -0.32 -3.88 29.89
N THR A 16 0.18 -3.14 28.91
CA THR A 16 -0.58 -2.78 27.69
C THR A 16 0.25 -3.02 26.42
N VAL A 17 -0.35 -3.70 25.44
CA VAL A 17 0.26 -4.08 24.15
C VAL A 17 0.42 -2.85 23.23
N PRO A 18 1.56 -2.68 22.51
CA PRO A 18 1.75 -1.58 21.57
C PRO A 18 0.89 -1.74 20.31
N LYS A 19 0.27 -0.66 19.83
CA LYS A 19 -0.47 -0.61 18.54
C LYS A 19 0.45 -0.61 17.31
N ARG A 20 1.75 -0.37 17.48
CA ARG A 20 2.79 -0.49 16.44
C ARG A 20 4.16 -0.71 17.09
N GLY A 21 4.76 -1.84 16.79
CA GLY A 21 5.99 -2.35 17.39
C GLY A 21 5.94 -3.88 17.46
N ILE A 22 7.09 -4.55 17.47
CA ILE A 22 7.16 -6.00 17.65
C ILE A 22 7.56 -6.25 19.10
N LEU A 23 6.71 -6.96 19.85
CA LEU A 23 7.04 -7.43 21.19
C LEU A 23 8.04 -8.58 21.06
N VAL A 24 9.20 -8.41 21.68
CA VAL A 24 10.25 -9.43 21.75
C VAL A 24 10.59 -9.62 23.22
N SER A 25 10.75 -10.87 23.65
CA SER A 25 11.06 -11.18 25.04
C SER A 25 12.46 -10.65 25.39
N GLU A 26 12.66 -10.27 26.65
CA GLU A 26 13.94 -9.72 27.10
C GLU A 26 15.05 -10.78 26.96
N GLY A 27 16.05 -10.51 26.13
CA GLY A 27 17.16 -11.43 25.81
C GLY A 27 16.98 -12.23 24.52
N GLU A 28 15.83 -12.15 23.85
CA GLU A 28 15.60 -12.78 22.55
C GLU A 28 16.07 -11.88 21.40
N GLU A 29 16.93 -12.39 20.52
CA GLU A 29 17.42 -11.63 19.38
C GLU A 29 16.34 -11.50 18.29
N VAL A 30 16.14 -10.28 17.79
CA VAL A 30 15.19 -10.00 16.71
C VAL A 30 15.73 -10.53 15.39
N ASN A 31 15.08 -11.57 14.85
CA ASN A 31 15.40 -12.03 13.50
C ASN A 31 14.76 -11.11 12.43
N TRP A 32 15.51 -10.09 12.03
CA TRP A 32 15.10 -9.13 11.00
C TRP A 32 14.81 -9.77 9.64
N GLY A 33 15.52 -10.85 9.27
CA GLY A 33 15.31 -11.57 8.01
C GLY A 33 13.99 -12.35 7.95
N LYS A 34 13.47 -12.78 9.11
CA LYS A 34 12.14 -13.43 9.20
C LYS A 34 11.00 -12.42 9.09
N LEU A 35 11.17 -11.26 9.72
CA LEU A 35 10.16 -10.20 9.77
C LEU A 35 10.07 -9.41 8.46
N PHE A 36 11.24 -9.12 7.88
CA PHE A 36 11.41 -8.44 6.62
C PHE A 36 12.14 -9.37 5.66
N PRO A 37 11.42 -10.36 5.13
CA PRO A 37 12.00 -11.30 4.20
C PRO A 37 12.47 -10.58 2.94
N SER A 38 13.69 -10.89 2.51
CA SER A 38 14.28 -10.34 1.29
C SER A 38 13.65 -10.99 0.05
N GLY A 39 13.59 -10.21 -1.04
CA GLY A 39 13.10 -10.68 -2.34
C GLY A 39 11.63 -10.37 -2.63
N PHE A 40 11.23 -10.62 -3.88
CA PHE A 40 9.87 -10.39 -4.34
C PHE A 40 8.90 -11.42 -3.78
N ARG A 41 7.86 -10.97 -3.07
CA ARG A 41 6.76 -11.82 -2.61
C ARG A 41 5.49 -11.49 -3.39
N PRO A 42 4.92 -12.44 -4.16
CA PRO A 42 3.65 -12.24 -4.82
C PRO A 42 2.56 -11.95 -3.78
N LEU A 43 1.96 -10.77 -3.84
CA LEU A 43 0.82 -10.44 -3.01
C LEU A 43 -0.43 -11.08 -3.62
N PRO A 44 -1.21 -11.86 -2.84
CA PRO A 44 -2.45 -12.43 -3.34
C PRO A 44 -3.36 -11.29 -3.80
N ARG A 45 -3.88 -11.39 -5.03
CA ARG A 45 -4.75 -10.39 -5.69
C ARG A 45 -4.11 -9.06 -6.10
N ARG A 46 -2.77 -8.94 -6.10
CA ARG A 46 -2.06 -7.75 -6.66
C ARG A 46 -2.54 -7.38 -8.06
N TRP A 47 -2.84 -8.39 -8.88
CA TRP A 47 -3.35 -8.21 -10.25
C TRP A 47 -4.65 -7.40 -10.31
N VAL A 48 -5.47 -7.37 -9.25
CA VAL A 48 -6.72 -6.59 -9.23
C VAL A 48 -6.42 -5.09 -9.28
N VAL A 49 -5.44 -4.66 -8.47
CA VAL A 49 -5.00 -3.27 -8.42
C VAL A 49 -4.32 -2.87 -9.74
N GLU A 50 -3.40 -3.72 -10.21
CA GLU A 50 -2.69 -3.48 -11.47
C GLU A 50 -3.66 -3.40 -12.66
N ARG A 51 -4.69 -4.26 -12.70
CA ARG A 51 -5.73 -4.22 -13.74
C ARG A 51 -6.50 -2.90 -13.73
N THR A 52 -6.83 -2.35 -12.55
CA THR A 52 -7.47 -1.04 -12.46
C THR A 52 -6.58 0.04 -13.08
N PHE A 53 -5.28 0.03 -12.77
CA PHE A 53 -4.32 0.97 -13.39
C PHE A 53 -4.20 0.77 -14.90
N SER A 54 -4.15 -0.46 -15.40
CA SER A 54 -4.14 -0.73 -16.85
C SER A 54 -5.39 -0.18 -17.55
N LEU A 55 -6.56 -0.23 -16.90
CA LEU A 55 -7.79 0.34 -17.44
C LEU A 55 -7.77 1.88 -17.44
N LEU A 56 -7.26 2.51 -16.38
CA LEU A 56 -7.13 3.96 -16.31
C LEU A 56 -6.16 4.48 -17.38
N VAL A 57 -5.03 3.81 -17.60
CA VAL A 57 -4.06 4.15 -18.65
C VAL A 57 -4.65 3.96 -20.07
N ARG A 58 -5.73 3.18 -20.25
CA ARG A 58 -6.40 3.12 -21.56
C ARG A 58 -7.13 4.43 -21.89
N PHE A 59 -7.50 5.23 -20.89
CA PHE A 59 -7.99 6.59 -21.10
C PHE A 59 -6.78 7.49 -21.35
N ARG A 60 -6.56 7.87 -22.62
CA ARG A 60 -5.39 8.66 -23.06
C ARG A 60 -5.09 9.88 -22.18
N ARG A 61 -6.12 10.51 -21.61
CA ARG A 61 -6.00 11.68 -20.75
C ARG A 61 -5.42 11.37 -19.36
N LEU A 62 -5.58 10.16 -18.86
CA LEU A 62 -5.04 9.70 -17.58
C LEU A 62 -3.65 9.05 -17.69
N CYS A 63 -3.13 8.85 -18.91
CA CYS A 63 -1.77 8.31 -19.13
C CYS A 63 -0.67 9.23 -18.59
N ARG A 64 -0.92 10.54 -18.60
CA ARG A 64 -0.04 11.57 -18.06
C ARG A 64 -0.89 12.54 -17.29
N ASP A 65 -0.31 13.14 -16.26
CA ASP A 65 -0.98 14.20 -15.53
C ASP A 65 -1.03 15.44 -16.43
N HIS A 66 -2.19 15.65 -17.04
CA HIS A 66 -2.47 16.81 -17.89
C HIS A 66 -3.27 17.87 -17.15
N GLU A 67 -3.84 17.53 -16.00
CA GLU A 67 -4.72 18.45 -15.28
C GLU A 67 -3.89 19.33 -14.35
N GLY A 68 -4.15 20.64 -14.36
CA GLY A 68 -3.49 21.56 -13.42
C GLY A 68 -4.08 21.50 -12.00
N LEU A 69 -5.21 20.81 -11.82
CA LEU A 69 -5.98 20.78 -10.57
C LEU A 69 -6.34 19.34 -10.18
N PRO A 70 -6.16 18.94 -8.90
CA PRO A 70 -6.52 17.60 -8.43
C PRO A 70 -7.99 17.23 -8.67
N GLN A 71 -8.90 18.21 -8.58
CA GLN A 71 -10.34 18.01 -8.77
C GLN A 71 -10.66 17.57 -10.21
N SER A 72 -9.92 18.11 -11.18
CA SER A 72 -10.06 17.70 -12.59
C SER A 72 -9.58 16.26 -12.78
N SER A 73 -8.43 15.89 -12.20
CA SER A 73 -7.92 14.52 -12.27
C SER A 73 -8.89 13.52 -11.63
N GLU A 74 -9.48 13.88 -10.48
CA GLU A 74 -10.52 13.10 -9.82
C GLU A 74 -11.76 12.91 -10.73
N ALA A 75 -12.23 13.99 -11.36
CA ALA A 75 -13.37 13.93 -12.29
C ALA A 75 -13.10 12.99 -13.47
N PHE A 76 -11.89 13.02 -14.05
CA PHE A 76 -11.52 12.11 -15.13
C PHE A 76 -11.39 10.64 -14.67
N ILE A 77 -10.89 10.39 -13.46
CA ILE A 77 -10.86 9.04 -12.88
C ILE A 77 -12.28 8.51 -12.70
N MET A 78 -13.21 9.32 -12.17
CA MET A 78 -14.61 8.95 -12.03
C MET A 78 -15.25 8.66 -13.39
N LEU A 79 -15.04 9.52 -14.38
CA LEU A 79 -15.55 9.33 -15.75
C LEU A 79 -15.02 8.04 -16.38
N ALA A 80 -13.74 7.73 -16.20
CA ALA A 80 -13.13 6.50 -16.68
C ALA A 80 -13.76 5.24 -16.05
N ALA A 81 -14.00 5.28 -14.73
CA ALA A 81 -14.67 4.21 -14.01
C ALA A 81 -16.13 4.03 -14.49
N SER A 82 -16.89 5.12 -14.65
CA SER A 82 -18.26 5.09 -15.16
C SER A 82 -18.34 4.52 -16.57
N ALA A 83 -17.48 4.97 -17.48
CA ALA A 83 -17.41 4.43 -18.84
C ALA A 83 -17.12 2.92 -18.84
N ARG A 84 -16.24 2.44 -17.94
CA ARG A 84 -15.98 1.01 -17.79
C ARG A 84 -17.22 0.25 -17.31
N MET A 85 -17.99 0.81 -16.37
CA MET A 85 -19.24 0.20 -15.91
C MET A 85 -20.27 0.12 -17.04
N LEU A 86 -20.43 1.19 -17.82
CA LEU A 86 -21.35 1.22 -18.97
C LEU A 86 -21.03 0.13 -19.99
N THR A 87 -19.73 -0.07 -20.32
CA THR A 87 -19.34 -1.16 -21.25
C THR A 87 -19.65 -2.58 -20.74
N ARG A 88 -19.91 -2.75 -19.45
CA ARG A 88 -20.31 -4.05 -18.88
C ARG A 88 -21.83 -4.25 -18.88
N LEU A 89 -22.59 -3.15 -18.93
CA LEU A 89 -24.05 -3.18 -18.95
C LEU A 89 -24.60 -3.33 -20.36
N THR A 90 -23.84 -2.89 -21.38
CA THR A 90 -24.25 -2.99 -22.78
C THR A 90 -23.69 -4.28 -23.41
N PRO A 91 -24.50 -5.05 -24.16
CA PRO A 91 -23.97 -6.12 -24.99
C PRO A 91 -22.99 -5.56 -26.03
N PRO A 92 -21.99 -6.34 -26.47
CA PRO A 92 -21.12 -5.92 -27.57
C PRO A 92 -21.96 -5.63 -28.81
N LEU A 93 -21.58 -4.59 -29.56
CA LEU A 93 -22.21 -4.30 -30.85
C LEU A 93 -22.13 -5.56 -31.73
N PRO A 94 -23.24 -5.97 -32.38
CA PRO A 94 -23.19 -7.06 -33.33
C PRO A 94 -22.22 -6.70 -34.47
N SER A 95 -21.34 -7.65 -34.80
CA SER A 95 -20.39 -7.58 -35.91
C SER A 95 -21.07 -7.72 -37.26
#